data_AF-A0A7L4PMX3-F1
#
_entry.id   AF-A0A7L4PMX3-F1
#
_cell.length_a   1.000
_cell.length_b   1.000
_cell.length_c   1.000
_cell.angle_alpha   90.00
_cell.angle_beta   90.00
_cell.angle_gamma   90.00
#
_symmetry.space_group_name_H-M   'P 1'
#
loop_
_entity.id
_entity.type
_entity.pdbx_description
1 polymer ?
#
loop_
_entity_poly.entity_id
_entity_poly.type
_entity_poly.pdbx_seq_one_letter_code
_entity_poly.pdbx_strand_id
1 'polypeptide(L)'
;MYRDIATMCWSIKEVNKNLGDRKPVGDYSVNYLKGSRSKLASMLKELDGKSPGEEIKVVDQEGRTRRFPLGDVAVMLSDVKKIVELNLIDHIDEWARQHIPSPGKN
;
A
#
# COMPACT_ATOMS: atom_id res chain seq x y z
N MET A 1 -11.69 5.59 -5.62
CA MET A 1 -11.15 4.69 -4.57
C MET A 1 -9.91 3.92 -5.03
N TYR A 2 -9.99 2.91 -5.90
CA TYR A 2 -8.78 2.16 -6.30
C TYR A 2 -7.70 3.05 -6.96
N ARG A 3 -8.09 4.01 -7.81
CA ARG A 3 -7.16 5.02 -8.39
C ARG A 3 -6.49 5.87 -7.31
N ASP A 4 -7.22 6.25 -6.27
CA ASP A 4 -6.68 7.04 -5.16
C ASP A 4 -5.70 6.21 -4.31
N ILE A 5 -6.01 4.92 -4.09
CA ILE A 5 -5.14 3.96 -3.41
C ILE A 5 -3.83 3.80 -4.19
N ALA A 6 -3.90 3.57 -5.51
CA ALA A 6 -2.72 3.47 -6.36
C ALA A 6 -1.89 4.77 -6.36
N THR A 7 -2.56 5.93 -6.38
CA THR A 7 -1.89 7.24 -6.29
C THR A 7 -1.17 7.43 -4.95
N MET A 8 -1.80 6.97 -3.86
CA MET A 8 -1.20 7.00 -2.52
C MET A 8 0.03 6.09 -2.45
N CYS A 9 -0.07 4.86 -2.97
CA CYS A 9 1.06 3.95 -3.03
C CYS A 9 2.22 4.53 -3.84
N TRP A 10 1.96 5.11 -5.01
CA TRP A 10 2.98 5.79 -5.81
C TRP A 10 3.67 6.90 -5.02
N SER A 11 2.91 7.76 -4.33
CA SER A 11 3.48 8.85 -3.50
C SER A 11 4.39 8.32 -2.39
N ILE A 12 3.99 7.23 -1.72
CA ILE A 12 4.80 6.58 -0.68
C ILE A 12 6.11 6.04 -1.28
N LYS A 13 6.05 5.37 -2.44
CA LYS A 13 7.23 4.83 -3.14
C LYS A 13 8.20 5.93 -3.55
N GLU A 14 7.70 7.01 -4.14
CA GLU A 14 8.53 8.15 -4.57
C GLU A 14 9.25 8.80 -3.40
N VAL A 15 8.54 9.02 -2.28
CA VAL A 15 9.19 9.57 -1.08
C VAL A 15 10.24 8.59 -0.55
N ASN A 16 9.91 7.30 -0.40
CA ASN A 16 10.86 6.28 0.06
C ASN A 16 12.12 6.19 -0.81
N LYS A 17 11.98 6.22 -2.14
CA LYS A 17 13.12 6.23 -3.08
C LYS A 17 14.02 7.45 -2.84
N ASN A 18 13.41 8.63 -2.72
CA ASN A 18 14.12 9.87 -2.42
C ASN A 18 14.81 9.85 -1.04
N LEU A 19 14.30 9.07 -0.06
CA LEU A 19 14.98 8.86 1.23
C LEU A 19 16.20 7.94 1.13
N GLY A 20 16.10 6.87 0.34
CA GLY A 20 17.17 5.89 0.17
C GLY A 20 18.40 6.50 -0.52
N ASP A 21 18.18 7.39 -1.47
CA ASP A 21 19.23 8.05 -2.25
C ASP A 21 19.92 9.21 -1.49
N ARG A 22 19.36 9.70 -0.36
CA ARG A 22 19.86 10.90 0.35
C ARG A 22 19.71 10.79 1.88
N LYS A 23 20.79 10.52 2.62
CA LYS A 23 20.88 10.81 4.09
C LYS A 23 20.84 12.33 4.36
N PRO A 24 20.61 12.79 5.61
CA PRO A 24 19.58 12.42 6.57
C PRO A 24 18.32 13.24 6.30
N VAL A 25 17.20 12.55 6.27
CA VAL A 25 15.92 13.14 5.93
C VAL A 25 15.32 13.76 7.18
N GLY A 26 15.02 15.06 7.15
CA GLY A 26 14.40 15.76 8.27
C GLY A 26 13.05 15.18 8.67
N ASP A 27 12.62 15.49 9.90
CA ASP A 27 11.39 15.00 10.54
C ASP A 27 10.14 15.05 9.66
N TYR A 28 10.11 15.96 8.69
CA TYR A 28 9.03 16.13 7.73
C TYR A 28 8.71 14.87 6.91
N SER A 29 9.70 14.22 6.26
CA SER A 29 9.35 13.08 5.39
C SER A 29 9.05 11.82 6.19
N VAL A 30 9.62 11.67 7.40
CA VAL A 30 9.24 10.61 8.34
C VAL A 30 7.78 10.78 8.76
N ASN A 31 7.38 12.00 9.12
CA ASN A 31 6.00 12.34 9.45
C ASN A 31 5.06 12.15 8.25
N TYR A 32 5.49 12.55 7.05
CA TYR A 32 4.72 12.34 5.82
C TYR A 32 4.48 10.87 5.56
N LEU A 33 5.50 10.01 5.65
CA LEU A 33 5.34 8.57 5.45
C LEU A 33 4.42 7.96 6.50
N LYS A 34 4.53 8.38 7.76
CA LYS A 34 3.63 7.91 8.82
C LYS A 34 2.18 8.29 8.51
N GLY A 35 1.93 9.56 8.17
CA GLY A 35 0.60 10.05 7.80
C GLY A 35 0.04 9.36 6.54
N SER A 36 0.88 9.14 5.54
CA SER A 36 0.48 8.48 4.28
C SER A 36 0.12 7.02 4.49
N ARG A 37 0.86 6.29 5.32
CA ARG A 37 0.53 4.91 5.73
C ARG A 37 -0.78 4.84 6.49
N SER A 38 -0.98 5.74 7.46
CA SER A 38 -2.26 5.83 8.20
C SER A 38 -3.43 6.14 7.27
N LYS A 39 -3.25 7.07 6.32
CA LYS A 39 -4.27 7.40 5.33
C LYS A 39 -4.58 6.22 4.41
N LEU A 40 -3.55 5.53 3.92
CA LEU A 40 -3.72 4.31 3.12
C LEU A 40 -4.50 3.23 3.89
N ALA A 41 -4.18 3.03 5.17
CA ALA A 41 -4.91 2.10 6.04
C ALA A 41 -6.39 2.49 6.19
N SER A 42 -6.70 3.78 6.39
CA SER A 42 -8.09 4.26 6.42
C SER A 42 -8.83 3.99 5.11
N MET A 43 -8.17 4.21 3.96
CA MET A 43 -8.76 3.95 2.64
C MET A 43 -9.07 2.46 2.43
N LEU A 44 -8.18 1.57 2.87
CA LEU A 44 -8.41 0.12 2.82
C LEU A 44 -9.57 -0.33 3.72
N LYS A 45 -9.69 0.22 4.93
CA LYS A 45 -10.82 -0.06 5.84
C LYS A 45 -12.15 0.45 5.28
N GLU A 46 -12.16 1.64 4.69
CA GLU A 46 -13.34 2.18 4.06
C GLU A 46 -13.79 1.30 2.88
N LEU A 47 -12.82 0.78 2.11
CA LEU A 47 -13.10 -0.14 1.01
C LEU A 47 -13.57 -1.49 1.49
N ASP A 48 -12.97 -2.06 2.53
CA ASP A 48 -13.43 -3.30 3.18
C ASP A 48 -14.90 -3.20 3.61
N GLY A 49 -15.31 -2.06 4.17
CA GLY A 49 -16.70 -1.81 4.55
C GLY A 49 -17.68 -1.66 3.37
N LYS A 50 -17.19 -1.26 2.19
CA LYS A 50 -18.00 -1.09 0.96
C LYS A 50 -18.02 -2.35 0.08
N SER A 51 -16.93 -3.10 0.11
CA SER A 51 -16.66 -4.26 -0.74
C SER A 51 -16.05 -5.37 0.12
N PRO A 52 -16.86 -5.98 1.01
CA PRO A 52 -16.38 -7.01 1.91
C PRO A 52 -15.97 -8.27 1.14
N GLY A 53 -14.92 -8.93 1.61
CA GLY A 53 -14.40 -10.16 1.02
C GLY A 53 -13.33 -9.94 -0.06
N GLU A 54 -12.95 -8.70 -0.33
CA GLU A 54 -11.77 -8.42 -1.13
C GLU A 54 -10.47 -8.78 -0.38
N GLU A 55 -9.52 -9.35 -1.11
CA GLU A 55 -8.25 -9.81 -0.58
C GLU A 55 -7.08 -9.31 -1.44
N ILE A 56 -5.98 -8.98 -0.78
CA ILE A 56 -4.72 -8.65 -1.43
C ILE A 56 -3.81 -9.87 -1.37
N LYS A 57 -3.35 -10.30 -2.55
CA LYS A 57 -2.32 -11.32 -2.69
C LYS A 57 -0.96 -10.69 -2.36
N VAL A 58 -0.29 -11.22 -1.35
CA VAL A 58 1.04 -10.80 -0.90
C VAL A 58 2.01 -11.96 -1.12
N VAL A 59 3.15 -11.66 -1.72
CA VAL A 59 4.26 -12.60 -1.89
C VAL A 59 5.38 -12.17 -0.93
N ASP A 60 5.78 -13.08 -0.04
CA ASP A 60 6.88 -12.83 0.90
C ASP A 60 8.26 -13.01 0.23
N GLN A 61 9.33 -12.71 0.97
CA GLN A 61 10.71 -12.84 0.48
C GLN A 61 11.12 -14.28 0.15
N GLU A 62 10.43 -15.28 0.69
CA GLU A 62 10.64 -16.70 0.37
C GLU A 62 9.84 -17.14 -0.87
N GLY A 63 9.11 -16.22 -1.51
CA GLY A 63 8.26 -16.49 -2.66
C GLY A 63 6.92 -17.14 -2.29
N ARG A 64 6.59 -17.25 -1.00
CA ARG A 64 5.32 -17.84 -0.56
C ARG A 64 4.22 -16.82 -0.73
N THR A 65 3.15 -17.26 -1.38
CA THR A 65 1.95 -16.44 -1.59
C THR A 65 0.98 -16.62 -0.44
N ARG A 66 0.47 -15.51 0.09
CA ARG A 66 -0.66 -15.47 1.02
C ARG A 66 -1.68 -14.46 0.54
N ARG A 67 -2.95 -14.65 0.91
CA ARG A 67 -4.01 -13.67 0.69
C ARG A 67 -4.42 -13.11 2.04
N PHE A 68 -4.61 -11.81 2.08
CA PHE A 68 -5.02 -11.10 3.29
C PHE A 68 -6.24 -10.24 2.98
N PRO A 69 -7.29 -10.30 3.83
CA PRO A 69 -8.40 -9.36 3.75
C PRO A 69 -7.93 -7.90 3.83
N LEU A 70 -8.66 -6.98 3.21
CA LEU A 70 -8.31 -5.55 3.23
C LEU A 70 -8.19 -4.98 4.65
N GLY A 71 -9.08 -5.40 5.57
CA GLY A 71 -9.00 -5.04 6.98
C GLY A 71 -7.68 -5.44 7.64
N ASP A 72 -7.19 -6.65 7.36
CA ASP A 72 -5.93 -7.16 7.91
C ASP A 72 -4.73 -6.39 7.34
N VAL A 73 -4.73 -6.15 6.02
CA VAL A 73 -3.67 -5.36 5.38
C VAL A 73 -3.63 -3.93 5.93
N ALA A 74 -4.80 -3.33 6.20
CA ALA A 74 -4.88 -2.02 6.83
C ALA A 74 -4.25 -1.99 8.23
N VAL A 75 -4.39 -3.06 9.02
CA VAL A 75 -3.70 -3.19 10.31
C VAL A 75 -2.20 -3.35 10.12
N MET A 76 -1.76 -4.15 9.14
CA MET A 76 -0.33 -4.37 8.86
C MET A 76 0.39 -3.09 8.43
N LEU A 77 -0.30 -2.12 7.82
CA LEU A 77 0.28 -0.81 7.47
C LEU A 77 0.71 0.04 8.68
N SER A 78 0.31 -0.34 9.91
CA SER A 78 0.83 0.28 11.14
C SER A 78 2.18 -0.28 11.57
N ASP A 79 2.57 -1.46 11.06
CA ASP A 79 3.81 -2.15 11.37
C ASP A 79 4.83 -1.94 10.25
N VAL A 80 5.79 -1.04 10.51
CA VAL A 80 6.83 -0.68 9.54
C VAL A 80 7.66 -1.89 9.13
N LYS A 81 7.89 -2.84 10.04
CA LYS A 81 8.68 -4.04 9.75
C LYS A 81 7.94 -4.92 8.75
N LYS A 82 6.64 -5.18 8.97
CA LYS A 82 5.80 -5.93 8.03
C LYS A 82 5.69 -5.27 6.67
N ILE A 83 5.60 -3.93 6.62
CA ILE A 83 5.55 -3.19 5.35
C ILE A 83 6.76 -3.53 4.48
N VAL A 84 7.95 -3.55 5.07
CA VAL A 84 9.20 -3.85 4.36
C VAL A 84 9.33 -5.34 4.07
N GLU A 85 9.10 -6.21 5.06
CA GLU A 85 9.24 -7.67 4.92
C GLU A 85 8.32 -8.26 3.85
N LEU A 86 7.09 -7.76 3.78
CA LEU A 86 6.07 -8.25 2.86
C LEU A 86 5.92 -7.39 1.61
N ASN A 87 6.73 -6.34 1.47
CA ASN A 87 6.63 -5.36 0.39
C ASN A 87 5.19 -4.85 0.16
N LEU A 88 4.48 -4.53 1.25
CA LEU A 88 3.02 -4.32 1.24
C LEU A 88 2.59 -3.23 0.27
N ILE A 89 3.35 -2.14 0.17
CA ILE A 89 3.00 -1.00 -0.69
C ILE A 89 2.98 -1.40 -2.17
N ASP A 90 3.85 -2.32 -2.59
CA ASP A 90 3.88 -2.81 -3.96
C ASP A 90 2.67 -3.69 -4.27
N HIS A 91 2.36 -4.66 -3.39
CA HIS A 91 1.21 -5.54 -3.59
C HIS A 91 -0.13 -4.79 -3.54
N ILE A 92 -0.26 -3.77 -2.67
CA ILE A 92 -1.45 -2.90 -2.63
C ILE A 92 -1.57 -2.08 -3.92
N ASP A 93 -0.46 -1.52 -4.44
CA ASP A 93 -0.46 -0.77 -5.70
C ASP A 93 -0.88 -1.65 -6.88
N GLU A 94 -0.31 -2.85 -6.98
CA GLU A 94 -0.64 -3.81 -8.04
C GLU A 94 -2.11 -4.21 -7.97
N TRP A 95 -2.59 -4.62 -6.79
CA TRP A 95 -3.98 -4.96 -6.57
C TRP A 95 -4.92 -3.80 -6.91
N ALA A 96 -4.62 -2.59 -6.48
CA ALA A 96 -5.45 -1.42 -6.77
C ALA A 96 -5.52 -1.16 -8.28
N ARG A 97 -4.40 -1.31 -9.00
CA ARG A 97 -4.34 -1.14 -10.45
C ARG A 97 -5.14 -2.19 -11.22
N GLN A 98 -5.22 -3.43 -10.73
CA GLN A 98 -6.04 -4.48 -11.35
C GLN A 98 -7.54 -4.15 -11.33
N HIS A 99 -7.98 -3.33 -10.38
CA HIS A 99 -9.37 -2.88 -10.24
C HIS A 99 -9.66 -1.56 -10.96
N ILE A 100 -8.64 -0.89 -11.50
CA ILE A 100 -8.85 0.30 -12.33
C ILE A 100 -9.15 -0.19 -13.76
N PRO A 101 -10.34 0.10 -14.30
CA PRO A 101 -10.65 -0.27 -15.68
C PRO A 101 -9.64 0.38 -16.61
N SER A 102 -8.90 -0.44 -17.35
CA SER A 102 -7.98 0.04 -18.38
C SER A 102 -8.79 0.74 -19.49
N PRO A 103 -8.41 1.94 -19.94
CA PRO A 103 -9.02 2.53 -21.12
C PRO A 103 -8.58 1.74 -22.36
N GLY A 104 -9.30 0.66 -22.67
CA GLY A 104 -9.14 -0.07 -23.93
C GLY A 104 -9.15 -1.59 -23.79
N LYS A 105 -10.35 -2.17 -23.79
CA LYS A 105 -10.73 -3.34 -24.61
C LYS A 105 -12.22 -3.23 -24.89
N ASN A 106 -12.56 -2.51 -25.96
CA ASN A 106 -13.78 -2.73 -26.75
C ASN A 106 -13.40 -3.66 -27.91
#